data_AF-A0A5E8HDE1-F1
#
_entry.id   AF-A0A5E8HDE1-F1
#
_cell.length_a   1.000
_cell.length_b   1.000
_cell.length_c   1.000
_cell.angle_alpha   90.00
_cell.angle_beta   90.00
_cell.angle_gamma   90.00
#
_symmetry.space_group_name_H-M   'P 1'
#
loop_
_entity.id
_entity.type
_entity.pdbx_description
1 polymer ?
#
loop_
_entity_poly.entity_id
_entity_poly.type
_entity_poly.pdbx_seq_one_letter_code
_entity_poly.pdbx_strand_id
1 'polypeptide(L)'
;MKKSFLYLIFICSCFISLDAQEIKYNSLTKIATHSDLNAFMSYYYTNPKVELIPSAINFILEKKLNADKENERHIVPFFAQIFKVHDDKIPVWLGDLNQLSDDDKFIFAHAMFLSQGENGKKEILKYLQSTENEELKQVFTKLSSDRKPIDLRSIPLTKPVYLDMLWNSFFATGDVTFLDKLLLATETKKKSIDEVLIYSAARWSFKSIAQNHKKVFEFCIKNKGKHTKDINEFLAEFEE
;
A
#
# COMPACT_ATOMS: atom_id res chain seq x y z
N MET A 1 9.94 15.38 26.16
CA MET A 1 9.66 13.93 26.10
C MET A 1 8.51 13.68 25.14
N LYS A 2 8.80 13.36 23.88
CA LYS A 2 7.77 13.04 22.88
C LYS A 2 7.34 11.59 23.14
N LYS A 3 6.12 11.41 23.65
CA LYS A 3 5.48 10.10 23.70
C LYS A 3 5.22 9.67 22.26
N SER A 4 5.98 8.69 21.81
CA SER A 4 5.77 8.02 20.53
C SER A 4 4.38 7.36 20.59
N PHE A 5 3.43 7.92 19.85
CA PHE A 5 2.10 7.35 19.65
C PHE A 5 2.22 6.20 18.64
N LEU A 6 2.85 5.11 19.07
CA LEU A 6 3.06 3.91 18.25
C LEU A 6 1.83 2.98 18.26
N TYR A 7 0.64 3.57 18.33
CA TYR A 7 -0.61 2.89 18.64
C TYR A 7 -1.77 3.72 18.07
N LEU A 8 -1.94 3.82 16.74
CA LEU A 8 -3.22 4.30 16.19
C LEU A 8 -3.50 4.04 14.69
N ILE A 9 -3.11 2.89 14.13
CA ILE A 9 -3.82 2.36 12.95
C ILE A 9 -3.91 0.85 13.19
N PHE A 10 -5.12 0.36 13.52
CA PHE A 10 -5.58 -1.03 13.78
C PHE A 10 -6.15 -1.36 15.17
N ILE A 11 -6.12 -0.46 16.14
CA ILE A 11 -6.77 -0.70 17.44
C ILE A 11 -8.15 -0.03 17.45
N CYS A 12 -9.05 -0.57 16.64
CA CYS A 12 -10.50 -0.53 16.85
C CYS A 12 -11.26 -1.42 15.84
N SER A 13 -10.64 -2.51 15.37
CA SER A 13 -11.32 -3.55 14.58
C SER A 13 -11.58 -4.80 15.41
N CYS A 14 -11.87 -4.64 16.70
CA CYS A 14 -12.40 -5.74 17.50
C CYS A 14 -13.85 -5.97 17.03
N PHE A 15 -14.08 -7.09 16.34
CA PHE A 15 -15.39 -7.68 16.02
C PHE A 15 -16.23 -7.06 14.90
N ILE A 16 -15.64 -6.70 13.76
CA ILE A 16 -16.41 -6.62 12.52
C ILE A 16 -16.02 -7.84 11.69
N SER A 17 -16.98 -8.74 11.43
CA SER A 17 -16.74 -9.93 10.61
C SER A 17 -16.26 -9.53 9.21
N LEU A 18 -15.48 -10.41 8.57
CA LEU A 18 -15.10 -10.37 7.15
C LEU A 18 -16.20 -9.75 6.28
N ASP A 19 -17.41 -10.28 6.42
CA ASP A 19 -18.57 -9.88 5.64
C ASP A 19 -18.90 -8.40 5.82
N ALA A 20 -18.83 -7.84 7.04
CA ALA A 20 -19.31 -6.49 7.28
C ALA A 20 -18.37 -5.40 6.72
N GLN A 21 -17.06 -5.61 6.66
CA GLN A 21 -16.14 -4.65 6.01
C GLN A 21 -16.20 -4.75 4.48
N GLU A 22 -16.29 -5.96 3.94
CA GLU A 22 -16.45 -6.17 2.50
C GLU A 22 -17.82 -5.69 2.01
N ILE A 23 -18.91 -5.94 2.75
CA ILE A 23 -20.25 -5.39 2.48
C ILE A 23 -20.19 -3.87 2.50
N LYS A 24 -19.51 -3.27 3.49
CA LYS A 24 -19.30 -1.82 3.52
C LYS A 24 -18.62 -1.37 2.23
N TYR A 25 -17.48 -1.94 1.85
CA TYR A 25 -16.79 -1.61 0.59
C TYR A 25 -17.71 -1.73 -0.64
N ASN A 26 -18.44 -2.83 -0.72
CA ASN A 26 -19.37 -3.11 -1.82
C ASN A 26 -20.54 -2.13 -1.89
N SER A 27 -20.92 -1.50 -0.78
CA SER A 27 -21.95 -0.43 -0.77
C SER A 27 -21.42 0.97 -1.04
N LEU A 28 -20.09 1.19 -1.03
CA LEU A 28 -19.51 2.52 -1.25
C LEU A 28 -19.81 3.05 -2.66
N THR A 29 -20.31 4.28 -2.70
CA THR A 29 -20.49 5.10 -3.91
C THR A 29 -19.58 6.34 -3.92
N LYS A 30 -19.00 6.69 -2.76
CA LYS A 30 -18.04 7.78 -2.57
C LYS A 30 -17.19 7.51 -1.32
N ILE A 31 -15.91 7.93 -1.34
CA ILE A 31 -15.08 7.98 -0.13
C ILE A 31 -15.30 9.31 0.59
N ALA A 32 -15.82 9.27 1.82
CA ALA A 32 -16.14 10.47 2.61
C ALA A 32 -15.57 10.43 4.03
N THR A 33 -15.13 9.27 4.50
CA THR A 33 -14.57 9.08 5.85
C THR A 33 -13.29 8.24 5.83
N HIS A 34 -12.52 8.29 6.91
CA HIS A 34 -11.34 7.43 7.09
C HIS A 34 -11.71 5.94 7.02
N SER A 35 -12.88 5.58 7.54
CA SER A 35 -13.36 4.19 7.49
C SER A 35 -13.71 3.76 6.06
N ASP A 36 -14.20 4.67 5.21
CA ASP A 36 -14.45 4.37 3.80
C ASP A 36 -13.15 4.22 3.04
N LEU A 37 -12.18 5.12 3.28
CA LEU A 37 -10.84 5.03 2.67
C LEU A 37 -10.16 3.71 3.05
N ASN A 38 -10.22 3.33 4.34
CA ASN A 38 -9.65 2.08 4.81
C ASN A 38 -10.34 0.86 4.16
N ALA A 39 -11.68 0.82 4.13
CA ALA A 39 -12.40 -0.26 3.47
C ALA A 39 -12.06 -0.35 1.96
N PHE A 40 -11.98 0.81 1.29
CA PHE A 40 -11.55 0.90 -0.10
C PHE A 40 -10.14 0.35 -0.29
N MET A 41 -9.16 0.81 0.48
CA MET A 41 -7.77 0.37 0.31
C MET A 41 -7.55 -1.09 0.69
N SER A 42 -8.31 -1.66 1.63
CA SER A 42 -8.16 -3.06 2.05
C SER A 42 -8.87 -4.07 1.14
N TYR A 43 -10.02 -3.71 0.57
CA TYR A 43 -10.86 -4.62 -0.22
C TYR A 43 -10.90 -4.32 -1.71
N TYR A 44 -10.15 -3.33 -2.21
CA TYR A 44 -10.17 -2.97 -3.63
C TYR A 44 -10.02 -4.17 -4.57
N TYR A 45 -9.08 -5.07 -4.29
CA TYR A 45 -8.85 -6.25 -5.13
C TYR A 45 -10.02 -7.23 -5.22
N THR A 46 -10.98 -7.21 -4.28
CA THR A 46 -12.11 -8.15 -4.30
C THR A 46 -13.18 -7.72 -5.29
N ASN A 47 -13.34 -6.41 -5.51
CA ASN A 47 -14.27 -5.82 -6.46
C ASN A 47 -13.80 -4.44 -6.94
N PRO A 48 -12.85 -4.34 -7.88
CA PRO A 48 -12.22 -3.08 -8.27
C PRO A 48 -13.22 -1.99 -8.72
N LYS A 49 -13.39 -0.96 -7.90
CA LYS A 49 -14.25 0.22 -8.16
C LYS A 49 -13.45 1.44 -8.58
N VAL A 50 -13.12 1.51 -9.86
CA VAL A 50 -12.30 2.60 -10.45
C VAL A 50 -12.94 3.97 -10.27
N GLU A 51 -14.27 4.04 -10.26
CA GLU A 51 -15.07 5.24 -10.05
C GLU A 51 -14.90 5.88 -8.66
N LEU A 52 -14.41 5.13 -7.66
CA LEU A 52 -14.14 5.66 -6.33
C LEU A 52 -12.79 6.38 -6.21
N ILE A 53 -11.88 6.16 -7.16
CA ILE A 53 -10.50 6.70 -7.13
C ILE A 53 -10.47 8.23 -7.00
N PRO A 54 -11.22 9.03 -7.79
CA PRO A 54 -11.24 10.48 -7.63
C PRO A 54 -11.65 10.91 -6.22
N SER A 55 -12.68 10.27 -5.65
CA SER A 55 -13.12 10.59 -4.28
C SER A 55 -12.12 10.17 -3.21
N ALA A 56 -11.39 9.07 -3.42
CA ALA A 56 -10.31 8.64 -2.53
C ALA A 56 -9.15 9.64 -2.53
N ILE A 57 -8.71 10.08 -3.72
CA ILE A 57 -7.67 11.10 -3.87
C ILE A 57 -8.13 12.40 -3.21
N ASN A 58 -9.33 12.90 -3.53
CA ASN A 58 -9.84 14.14 -2.93
C ASN A 58 -9.92 14.06 -1.41
N PHE A 59 -10.37 12.93 -0.85
CA PHE A 59 -10.41 12.75 0.60
C PHE A 59 -9.01 12.80 1.23
N ILE A 60 -8.01 12.17 0.61
CA ILE A 60 -6.60 12.22 1.05
C ILE A 60 -6.09 13.67 1.06
N LEU A 61 -6.35 14.43 -0.01
CA LEU A 61 -5.95 15.83 -0.14
C LEU A 61 -6.64 16.72 0.92
N GLU A 62 -7.97 16.63 1.01
CA GLU A 62 -8.80 17.43 1.94
C GLU A 62 -8.42 17.18 3.41
N LYS A 63 -8.10 15.94 3.77
CA LYS A 63 -7.68 15.57 5.14
C LYS A 63 -6.19 15.68 5.37
N LYS A 64 -5.41 16.10 4.36
CA LYS A 64 -3.95 16.23 4.41
C LYS A 64 -3.27 14.96 4.91
N LEU A 65 -3.78 13.80 4.51
CA LEU A 65 -3.20 12.51 4.94
C LEU A 65 -1.77 12.34 4.41
N ASN A 66 -1.44 13.04 3.33
CA ASN A 66 -0.12 13.05 2.72
C ASN A 66 0.96 13.76 3.54
N ALA A 67 0.58 14.64 4.47
CA ALA A 67 1.53 15.33 5.34
C ALA A 67 2.12 14.42 6.43
N ASP A 68 1.47 13.28 6.70
CA ASP A 68 1.98 12.27 7.61
C ASP A 68 2.82 11.25 6.84
N LYS A 69 4.13 11.24 7.11
CA LYS A 69 5.09 10.30 6.51
C LYS A 69 4.74 8.84 6.78
N GLU A 70 4.01 8.56 7.85
CA GLU A 70 3.54 7.22 8.16
C GLU A 70 2.51 6.72 7.14
N ASN A 71 1.77 7.61 6.46
CA ASN A 71 0.81 7.23 5.43
C ASN A 71 1.45 6.94 4.07
N GLU A 72 2.68 7.42 3.82
CA GLU A 72 3.39 7.24 2.55
C GLU A 72 3.49 5.75 2.18
N ARG A 73 3.87 4.90 3.15
CA ARG A 73 4.01 3.45 2.97
C ARG A 73 2.71 2.71 2.65
N HIS A 74 1.57 3.37 2.78
CA HIS A 74 0.25 2.85 2.45
C HIS A 74 -0.24 3.42 1.12
N ILE A 75 -0.24 4.76 0.99
CA ILE A 75 -0.79 5.48 -0.16
C ILE A 75 0.06 5.24 -1.43
N VAL A 76 1.38 5.44 -1.35
CA VAL A 76 2.27 5.33 -2.52
C VAL A 76 2.19 3.96 -3.20
N PRO A 77 2.41 2.82 -2.50
CA PRO A 77 2.38 1.51 -3.15
C PRO A 77 0.99 1.12 -3.64
N PHE A 78 -0.07 1.48 -2.93
CA PHE A 78 -1.44 1.22 -3.37
C PHE A 78 -1.72 1.94 -4.70
N PHE A 79 -1.57 3.27 -4.73
CA PHE A 79 -1.84 4.06 -5.93
C PHE A 79 -0.85 3.78 -7.05
N ALA A 80 0.39 3.38 -6.77
CA ALA A 80 1.32 2.95 -7.81
C ALA A 80 0.77 1.79 -8.65
N GLN A 81 0.13 0.80 -8.02
CA GLN A 81 -0.49 -0.31 -8.74
C GLN A 81 -1.74 0.14 -9.51
N ILE A 82 -2.56 1.01 -8.92
CA ILE A 82 -3.75 1.57 -9.59
C ILE A 82 -3.34 2.36 -10.83
N PHE A 83 -2.37 3.27 -10.70
CA PHE A 83 -1.85 4.10 -11.78
C PHE A 83 -1.18 3.28 -12.87
N LYS A 84 -0.62 2.11 -12.54
CA LYS A 84 -0.01 1.23 -13.54
C LYS A 84 -1.05 0.65 -14.49
N VAL A 85 -2.25 0.35 -13.99
CA VAL A 85 -3.36 -0.20 -14.78
C VAL A 85 -4.18 0.90 -15.46
N HIS A 86 -4.20 2.10 -14.90
CA HIS A 86 -5.03 3.22 -15.34
C HIS A 86 -4.21 4.49 -15.64
N ASP A 87 -3.07 4.32 -16.31
CA ASP A 87 -2.18 5.43 -16.67
C ASP A 87 -2.89 6.50 -17.52
N ASP A 88 -3.86 6.08 -18.35
CA ASP A 88 -4.71 6.96 -19.15
C ASP A 88 -5.55 7.95 -18.33
N LYS A 89 -5.88 7.61 -17.07
CA LYS A 89 -6.76 8.41 -16.21
C LYS A 89 -6.00 9.37 -15.29
N ILE A 90 -4.68 9.20 -15.14
CA ILE A 90 -3.85 10.03 -14.27
C ILE A 90 -4.01 11.52 -14.57
N PRO A 91 -3.99 12.00 -15.83
CA PRO A 91 -4.15 13.44 -16.11
C PRO A 91 -5.51 13.99 -15.66
N VAL A 92 -6.56 13.18 -15.64
CA VAL A 92 -7.88 13.59 -15.17
C VAL A 92 -7.94 13.60 -13.64
N TRP A 93 -7.30 12.63 -12.98
CA TRP A 93 -7.30 12.51 -11.52
C TRP A 93 -6.42 13.52 -10.81
N LEU A 94 -5.31 13.94 -11.43
CA LEU A 94 -4.29 14.78 -10.81
C LEU A 94 -3.95 16.06 -11.59
N GLY A 95 -4.63 16.32 -12.72
CA GLY A 95 -4.24 17.37 -13.66
C GLY A 95 -4.42 18.82 -13.18
N ASP A 96 -5.16 19.07 -12.09
CA ASP A 96 -5.26 20.41 -11.50
C ASP A 96 -4.12 20.69 -10.51
N LEU A 97 -2.94 20.99 -11.07
CA LEU A 97 -1.69 21.19 -10.35
C LEU A 97 -1.74 22.35 -9.34
N ASN A 98 -2.63 23.32 -9.54
CA ASN A 98 -2.72 24.53 -8.72
C ASN A 98 -3.31 24.25 -7.33
N GLN A 99 -4.03 23.13 -7.18
CA GLN A 99 -4.67 22.75 -5.92
C GLN A 99 -3.81 21.84 -5.04
N LEU A 100 -2.73 21.27 -5.60
CA LEU A 100 -1.89 20.31 -4.90
C LEU A 100 -0.81 21.00 -4.06
N SER A 101 -0.74 20.64 -2.78
CA SER A 101 0.36 21.03 -1.89
C SER A 101 1.65 20.29 -2.27
N ASP A 102 2.77 20.72 -1.68
CA ASP A 102 4.07 20.09 -1.90
C ASP A 102 4.09 18.61 -1.45
N ASP A 103 3.42 18.29 -0.33
CA ASP A 103 3.29 16.91 0.16
C ASP A 103 2.44 16.05 -0.80
N ASP A 104 1.38 16.63 -1.38
CA ASP A 104 0.54 15.93 -2.36
C ASP A 104 1.32 15.60 -3.63
N LYS A 105 2.05 16.58 -4.16
CA LYS A 105 2.91 16.39 -5.33
C LYS A 105 3.99 15.36 -5.03
N PHE A 106 4.60 15.39 -3.84
CA PHE A 106 5.61 14.43 -3.42
C PHE A 106 5.06 12.99 -3.44
N ILE A 107 3.95 12.73 -2.75
CA ILE A 107 3.39 11.37 -2.64
C ILE A 107 2.91 10.85 -3.99
N PHE A 108 2.14 11.64 -4.73
CA PHE A 108 1.60 11.17 -6.01
C PHE A 108 2.67 11.08 -7.11
N ALA A 109 3.73 11.91 -7.08
CA ALA A 109 4.88 11.73 -7.96
C ALA A 109 5.60 10.39 -7.72
N HIS A 110 5.76 9.99 -6.45
CA HIS A 110 6.33 8.67 -6.14
C HIS A 110 5.43 7.53 -6.63
N ALA A 111 4.11 7.62 -6.41
CA ALA A 111 3.17 6.62 -6.92
C ALA A 111 3.23 6.51 -8.46
N MET A 112 3.24 7.63 -9.18
CA MET A 112 3.36 7.69 -10.64
C MET A 112 4.73 7.16 -11.13
N PHE A 113 5.81 7.43 -10.42
CA PHE A 113 7.12 6.88 -10.76
C PHE A 113 7.13 5.35 -10.63
N LEU A 114 6.57 4.82 -9.54
CA LEU A 114 6.49 3.37 -9.31
C LEU A 114 5.55 2.67 -10.30
N SER A 115 4.56 3.37 -10.85
CA SER A 115 3.62 2.80 -11.83
C SER A 115 4.26 2.52 -13.19
N GLN A 116 5.34 3.24 -13.53
CA GLN A 116 6.05 3.16 -14.82
C GLN A 116 5.19 3.52 -16.04
N GLY A 117 4.12 4.28 -15.84
CA GLY A 117 3.25 4.77 -16.91
C GLY A 117 3.80 6.01 -17.61
N GLU A 118 3.45 6.19 -18.89
CA GLU A 118 3.91 7.33 -19.68
C GLU A 118 3.25 8.64 -19.23
N ASN A 119 1.95 8.60 -18.92
CA ASN A 119 1.23 9.77 -18.44
C ASN A 119 1.65 10.14 -17.02
N GLY A 120 1.91 9.15 -16.17
CA GLY A 120 2.54 9.39 -14.87
C GLY A 120 3.87 10.16 -15.00
N LYS A 121 4.74 9.75 -15.92
CA LYS A 121 6.00 10.48 -16.20
C LYS A 121 5.75 11.91 -16.70
N LYS A 122 4.75 12.11 -17.58
CA LYS A 122 4.37 13.45 -18.08
C LYS A 122 3.88 14.36 -16.96
N GLU A 123 3.06 13.87 -16.03
CA GLU A 123 2.60 14.67 -14.89
C GLU A 123 3.74 15.04 -13.93
N ILE A 124 4.69 14.12 -13.67
CA ILE A 124 5.90 14.44 -12.88
C ILE A 124 6.70 15.56 -13.55
N LEU A 125 6.84 15.55 -14.87
CA LEU A 125 7.51 16.62 -15.61
C LEU A 125 6.78 17.96 -15.50
N LYS A 126 5.44 17.96 -15.48
CA LYS A 126 4.67 19.18 -15.21
C LYS A 126 4.91 19.70 -13.80
N TYR A 127 4.91 18.82 -12.78
CA TYR A 127 5.25 19.23 -11.41
C TYR A 127 6.65 19.84 -11.31
N LEU A 128 7.63 19.27 -12.01
CA LEU A 128 8.99 19.81 -12.08
C LEU A 128 9.03 21.21 -12.70
N GLN A 129 8.25 21.46 -13.75
CA GLN A 129 8.20 22.76 -14.43
C GLN A 129 7.47 23.83 -13.62
N SER A 130 6.50 23.44 -12.78
CA SER A 130 5.65 24.38 -12.04
C SER A 130 6.06 24.62 -10.59
N THR A 131 6.92 23.79 -10.01
CA THR A 131 7.29 23.91 -8.59
C THR A 131 8.38 24.94 -8.38
N GLU A 132 8.23 25.79 -7.36
CA GLU A 132 9.29 26.71 -6.90
C GLU A 132 10.10 26.11 -5.73
N ASN A 133 9.69 24.96 -5.20
CA ASN A 133 10.38 24.29 -4.11
C ASN A 133 11.60 23.51 -4.63
N GLU A 134 12.81 23.97 -4.30
CA GLU A 134 14.08 23.38 -4.74
C GLU A 134 14.27 21.92 -4.30
N GLU A 135 13.77 21.52 -3.13
CA GLU A 135 13.83 20.13 -2.68
C GLU A 135 12.97 19.24 -3.58
N LEU A 136 11.76 19.70 -3.90
CA LEU A 136 10.88 19.00 -4.84
C LEU A 136 11.44 18.98 -6.27
N LYS A 137 12.10 20.06 -6.73
CA LYS A 137 12.78 20.05 -8.03
C LYS A 137 13.80 18.91 -8.12
N GLN A 138 14.59 18.70 -7.06
CA GLN A 138 15.57 17.60 -7.02
C GLN A 138 14.88 16.23 -7.04
N VAL A 139 13.81 16.07 -6.27
CA VAL A 139 13.00 14.83 -6.26
C VAL A 139 12.42 14.56 -7.65
N PHE A 140 11.72 15.51 -8.25
CA PHE A 140 11.06 15.31 -9.55
C PHE A 140 12.06 15.15 -10.69
N THR A 141 13.22 15.79 -10.63
CA THR A 141 14.34 15.54 -11.57
C THR A 141 14.77 14.07 -11.50
N LYS A 142 14.92 13.51 -10.29
CA LYS A 142 15.28 12.10 -10.12
C LYS A 142 14.18 11.15 -10.61
N LEU A 143 12.92 11.44 -10.31
CA LEU A 143 11.78 10.61 -10.68
C LEU A 143 11.45 10.67 -12.18
N SER A 144 11.77 11.77 -12.87
CA SER A 144 11.54 11.92 -14.32
C SER A 144 12.71 11.44 -15.20
N SER A 145 13.84 11.05 -14.60
CA SER A 145 14.98 10.46 -15.30
C SER A 145 14.67 9.08 -15.90
N ASP A 146 15.61 8.49 -16.64
CA ASP A 146 15.49 7.13 -17.19
C ASP A 146 15.72 6.02 -16.14
N ARG A 147 15.78 6.39 -14.86
CA ARG A 147 15.82 5.44 -13.76
C ARG A 147 14.55 4.59 -13.75
N LYS A 148 14.71 3.28 -13.58
CA LYS A 148 13.59 2.38 -13.33
C LYS A 148 13.31 2.27 -11.83
N PRO A 149 12.04 2.20 -11.40
CA PRO A 149 11.70 1.90 -10.02
C PRO A 149 12.14 0.47 -9.67
N ILE A 150 12.39 0.27 -8.38
CA ILE A 150 12.76 -1.05 -7.86
C ILE A 150 11.49 -1.86 -7.66
N ASP A 151 11.46 -3.11 -8.14
CA ASP A 151 10.34 -4.02 -7.89
C ASP A 151 10.33 -4.46 -6.41
N LEU A 152 9.26 -4.11 -5.70
CA LEU A 152 9.05 -4.47 -4.29
C LEU A 152 9.11 -5.98 -4.03
N ARG A 153 8.86 -6.83 -5.03
CA ARG A 153 8.97 -8.29 -4.87
C ARG A 153 10.42 -8.76 -4.80
N SER A 154 11.34 -7.98 -5.37
CA SER A 154 12.76 -8.31 -5.44
C SER A 154 13.58 -7.73 -4.28
N ILE A 155 13.10 -6.70 -3.56
CA ILE A 155 13.89 -6.05 -2.52
C ILE A 155 14.17 -6.97 -1.32
N PRO A 156 15.33 -6.85 -0.66
CA PRO A 156 15.54 -7.43 0.66
C PRO A 156 14.61 -6.77 1.69
N LEU A 157 13.94 -7.58 2.51
CA LEU A 157 13.05 -7.09 3.57
C LEU A 157 13.87 -6.78 4.82
N THR A 158 14.57 -5.66 4.81
CA THR A 158 15.42 -5.19 5.91
C THR A 158 14.79 -4.10 6.76
N LYS A 159 13.58 -3.65 6.42
CA LYS A 159 12.83 -2.62 7.15
C LYS A 159 11.34 -2.99 7.24
N PRO A 160 10.68 -2.76 8.39
CA PRO A 160 9.24 -3.05 8.56
C PRO A 160 8.34 -2.40 7.52
N VAL A 161 8.68 -1.18 7.08
CA VAL A 161 7.93 -0.41 6.07
C VAL A 161 7.66 -1.20 4.78
N TYR A 162 8.55 -2.11 4.40
CA TYR A 162 8.37 -2.90 3.18
C TYR A 162 7.22 -3.91 3.31
N LEU A 163 6.88 -4.36 4.53
CA LEU A 163 5.71 -5.21 4.74
C LEU A 163 4.42 -4.45 4.41
N ASP A 164 4.31 -3.22 4.92
CA ASP A 164 3.16 -2.35 4.64
C ASP A 164 3.02 -2.08 3.14
N MET A 165 4.13 -1.83 2.46
CA MET A 165 4.12 -1.57 1.01
C MET A 165 3.70 -2.80 0.19
N LEU A 166 4.14 -4.00 0.59
CA LEU A 166 3.74 -5.25 -0.05
C LEU A 166 2.24 -5.52 0.18
N TRP A 167 1.74 -5.32 1.40
CA TRP A 167 0.32 -5.47 1.69
C TRP A 167 -0.55 -4.52 0.87
N ASN A 168 -0.17 -3.24 0.81
CA ASN A 168 -0.92 -2.25 0.04
C ASN A 168 -0.85 -2.49 -1.48
N SER A 169 0.27 -3.04 -1.97
CA SER A 169 0.37 -3.49 -3.38
C SER A 169 -0.52 -4.71 -3.65
N PHE A 170 -0.60 -5.66 -2.70
CA PHE A 170 -1.54 -6.77 -2.78
C PHE A 170 -2.98 -6.28 -2.76
N PHE A 171 -3.38 -5.41 -1.82
CA PHE A 171 -4.77 -4.97 -1.75
C PHE A 171 -5.23 -4.15 -2.97
N ALA A 172 -4.32 -3.50 -3.68
CA ALA A 172 -4.61 -2.81 -4.93
C ALA A 172 -4.79 -3.76 -6.14
N THR A 173 -4.24 -4.99 -6.10
CA THR A 173 -4.11 -5.86 -7.29
C THR A 173 -4.68 -7.26 -7.13
N GLY A 174 -4.69 -7.77 -5.91
CA GLY A 174 -4.88 -9.18 -5.59
C GLY A 174 -3.75 -10.08 -6.08
N ASP A 175 -2.60 -9.56 -6.51
CA ASP A 175 -1.47 -10.34 -7.01
C ASP A 175 -0.77 -11.08 -5.86
N VAL A 176 -0.90 -12.40 -5.86
CA VAL A 176 -0.36 -13.26 -4.80
C VAL A 176 1.16 -13.31 -4.76
N THR A 177 1.87 -12.80 -5.78
CA THR A 177 3.34 -12.70 -5.74
C THR A 177 3.84 -11.73 -4.67
N PHE A 178 3.01 -10.77 -4.25
CA PHE A 178 3.28 -9.96 -3.06
C PHE A 178 3.14 -10.78 -1.77
N LEU A 179 2.17 -11.70 -1.71
CA LEU A 179 1.99 -12.61 -0.58
C LEU A 179 3.13 -13.62 -0.48
N ASP A 180 3.63 -14.14 -1.61
CA ASP A 180 4.82 -15.00 -1.63
C ASP A 180 6.01 -14.31 -0.94
N LYS A 181 6.23 -13.03 -1.27
CA LYS A 181 7.31 -12.24 -0.67
C LYS A 181 7.09 -12.00 0.82
N LEU A 182 5.87 -11.68 1.23
CA LEU A 182 5.50 -11.52 2.64
C LEU A 182 5.68 -12.83 3.40
N LEU A 183 5.31 -13.98 2.81
CA LEU A 183 5.40 -15.28 3.48
C LEU A 183 6.85 -15.64 3.79
N LEU A 184 7.78 -15.33 2.89
CA LEU A 184 9.21 -15.49 3.14
C LEU A 184 9.72 -14.61 4.30
N ALA A 185 9.04 -13.51 4.62
CA ALA A 185 9.37 -12.68 5.78
C ALA A 185 8.98 -13.33 7.10
N THR A 186 8.10 -14.35 7.09
CA THR A 186 7.66 -15.08 8.29
C THR A 186 8.66 -16.14 8.75
N GLU A 187 9.81 -16.27 8.07
CA GLU A 187 10.90 -17.14 8.45
C GLU A 187 11.88 -16.44 9.39
N THR A 188 12.18 -17.06 10.54
CA THR A 188 13.18 -16.53 11.47
C THR A 188 14.57 -16.95 11.02
N LYS A 189 15.44 -15.97 10.79
CA LYS A 189 16.87 -16.23 10.50
C LYS A 189 17.78 -15.95 11.70
N LYS A 190 17.23 -15.51 12.85
CA LYS A 190 17.92 -15.14 14.11
C LYS A 190 19.28 -14.43 13.89
N LYS A 191 19.25 -13.24 13.27
CA LYS A 191 20.47 -12.49 12.90
C LYS A 191 20.53 -11.08 13.51
N SER A 192 19.42 -10.32 13.56
CA SER A 192 19.37 -8.98 14.15
C SER A 192 17.99 -8.63 14.77
N ILE A 193 17.93 -7.55 15.57
CA ILE A 193 16.66 -7.05 16.18
C ILE A 193 15.65 -6.66 15.10
N ASP A 194 16.10 -5.96 14.06
CA ASP A 194 15.22 -5.53 12.96
C ASP A 194 14.64 -6.75 12.21
N GLU A 195 15.43 -7.79 11.97
CA GLU A 195 14.93 -9.03 11.36
C GLU A 195 13.91 -9.74 12.26
N VAL A 196 14.08 -9.72 13.59
CA VAL A 196 13.10 -10.28 14.54
C VAL A 196 11.80 -9.48 14.51
N LEU A 197 11.87 -8.15 14.43
CA LEU A 197 10.69 -7.29 14.33
C LEU A 197 9.93 -7.52 13.02
N ILE A 198 10.64 -7.56 11.89
CA ILE A 198 10.05 -7.84 10.57
C ILE A 198 9.38 -9.21 10.57
N TYR A 199 10.07 -10.23 11.07
CA TYR A 199 9.52 -11.58 11.22
C TYR A 199 8.23 -11.60 12.05
N SER A 200 8.25 -10.97 13.21
CA SER A 200 7.11 -10.95 14.13
C SER A 200 5.92 -10.19 13.53
N ALA A 201 6.19 -9.05 12.89
CA ALA A 201 5.18 -8.25 12.20
C ALA A 201 4.59 -9.00 11.00
N ALA A 202 5.40 -9.73 10.24
CA ALA A 202 4.94 -10.53 9.11
C ALA A 202 3.96 -11.63 9.55
N ARG A 203 4.30 -12.40 10.60
CA ARG A 203 3.42 -13.44 11.14
C ARG A 203 2.12 -12.87 11.69
N TRP A 204 2.22 -11.81 12.50
CA TRP A 204 1.06 -11.17 13.10
C TRP A 204 0.12 -10.61 12.03
N SER A 205 0.65 -9.88 11.05
CA SER A 205 -0.15 -9.28 9.98
C SER A 205 -0.81 -10.35 9.11
N PHE A 206 -0.11 -11.43 8.73
CA PHE A 206 -0.73 -12.54 7.99
C PHE A 206 -1.91 -13.14 8.74
N LYS A 207 -1.75 -13.43 10.04
CA LYS A 207 -2.82 -14.02 10.85
C LYS A 207 -4.02 -13.09 10.93
N SER A 208 -3.77 -11.81 11.23
CA SER A 208 -4.82 -10.80 11.34
C SER A 208 -5.55 -10.54 10.02
N ILE A 209 -4.83 -10.52 8.90
CA ILE A 209 -5.39 -10.25 7.57
C ILE A 209 -6.12 -11.48 7.04
N ALA A 210 -5.57 -12.69 7.20
CA ALA A 210 -6.22 -13.92 6.74
C ALA A 210 -7.59 -14.16 7.40
N GLN A 211 -7.76 -13.73 8.65
CA GLN A 211 -9.08 -13.76 9.34
C GLN A 211 -10.16 -12.98 8.58
N ASN A 212 -9.77 -11.94 7.85
CA ASN A 212 -10.67 -11.00 7.17
C ASN A 212 -10.40 -10.94 5.65
N HIS A 213 -9.66 -11.88 5.07
CA HIS A 213 -9.45 -11.91 3.63
C HIS A 213 -9.35 -13.35 3.14
N LYS A 214 -10.44 -13.86 2.57
CA LYS A 214 -10.55 -15.23 2.06
C LYS A 214 -9.38 -15.61 1.14
N LYS A 215 -8.98 -14.73 0.22
CA LYS A 215 -7.85 -14.98 -0.69
C LYS A 215 -6.51 -15.16 0.03
N VAL A 216 -6.29 -14.45 1.13
CA VAL A 216 -5.07 -14.56 1.94
C VAL A 216 -5.11 -15.85 2.75
N PHE A 217 -6.26 -16.20 3.32
CA PHE A 217 -6.44 -17.47 4.02
C PHE A 217 -6.21 -18.67 3.09
N GLU A 218 -6.86 -18.70 1.91
CA GLU A 218 -6.67 -19.74 0.91
C GLU A 218 -5.22 -19.82 0.43
N PHE A 219 -4.53 -18.67 0.31
CA PHE A 219 -3.11 -18.63 0.01
C PHE A 219 -2.28 -19.33 1.10
N CYS A 220 -2.56 -19.09 2.38
CA CYS A 220 -1.89 -19.78 3.49
C CYS A 220 -2.11 -21.29 3.44
N ILE A 221 -3.36 -21.75 3.27
CA ILE A 221 -3.70 -23.18 3.18
C ILE A 221 -2.98 -23.84 2.01
N LYS A 222 -3.03 -23.23 0.82
CA LYS A 222 -2.38 -23.75 -0.40
C LYS A 222 -0.86 -23.86 -0.27
N ASN A 223 -0.23 -23.09 0.61
CA ASN A 223 1.23 -23.07 0.77
C ASN A 223 1.77 -24.01 1.86
N LYS A 224 0.91 -24.70 2.62
CA LYS A 224 1.34 -25.70 3.61
C LYS A 224 2.22 -26.78 2.98
N GLY A 225 3.33 -27.11 3.64
CA GLY A 225 4.24 -28.18 3.25
C GLY A 225 5.17 -27.86 2.08
N LYS A 226 5.17 -26.61 1.57
CA LYS A 226 5.97 -26.20 0.40
C LYS A 226 7.21 -25.38 0.74
N HIS A 227 7.35 -24.99 2.01
CA HIS A 227 8.39 -24.08 2.47
C HIS A 227 9.28 -24.73 3.52
N THR A 228 10.15 -23.95 4.17
CA THR A 228 10.99 -24.42 5.26
C THR A 228 10.16 -24.86 6.46
N LYS A 229 10.77 -25.63 7.37
CA LYS A 229 10.10 -26.13 8.58
C LYS A 229 9.44 -24.99 9.38
N ASP A 230 10.13 -23.87 9.56
CA ASP A 230 9.64 -22.73 10.33
C ASP A 230 8.41 -22.06 9.68
N ILE A 231 8.42 -21.87 8.36
CA ILE A 231 7.25 -21.33 7.64
C ILE A 231 6.09 -22.33 7.71
N ASN A 232 6.34 -23.63 7.54
CA ASN A 232 5.27 -24.63 7.60
C ASN A 232 4.67 -24.76 9.00
N GLU A 233 5.47 -24.62 10.07
CA GLU A 233 4.98 -24.56 11.45
C GLU A 233 4.06 -23.35 11.66
N PHE A 234 4.43 -22.17 11.12
CA PHE A 234 3.56 -21.00 11.12
C PHE A 234 2.26 -21.24 10.33
N LEU A 235 2.35 -21.81 9.12
CA LEU A 235 1.19 -22.09 8.28
C LEU A 235 0.26 -23.15 8.89
N ALA A 236 0.74 -24.00 9.80
CA ALA A 236 -0.08 -24.96 10.52
C ALA A 236 -1.09 -24.30 11.46
N GLU A 237 -0.90 -23.03 11.85
CA GLU A 237 -1.83 -22.27 12.70
C GLU A 237 -3.14 -21.87 11.98
N PHE A 238 -3.23 -22.03 10.67
CA PHE A 238 -4.43 -21.74 9.88
C PHE A 238 -5.24 -23.04 9.72
N GLU A 239 -6.31 -23.21 10.50
CA GLU A 239 -7.22 -24.37 10.42
C GLU A 239 -8.28 -24.15 9.33
N GLU A 240 -8.73 -25.23 8.67
CA GLU A 240 -9.84 -25.22 7.70
C GLU A 240 -11.21 -25.16 8.37
#